data_AF-A0A934VEG1-F1
#
_entry.id   AF-A0A934VEG1-F1
#
_cell.length_a   1.000
_cell.length_b   1.000
_cell.length_c   1.000
_cell.angle_alpha   90.00
_cell.angle_beta   90.00
_cell.angle_gamma   90.00
#
_symmetry.space_group_name_H-M   'P 1'
#
loop_
_entity.id
_entity.type
_entity.pdbx_description
1 polymer ?
#
loop_
_entity_poly.entity_id
_entity_poly.type
_entity_poly.pdbx_seq_one_letter_code
_entity_poly.pdbx_strand_id
1 'polypeptide(L)'
;MKSVYRWVLVIAVLAAGSWLGYRLGNSATTPVNSAAPRLTERATPRPENDRAFRTKIRERAREGYKPDHAAMNAGALTNQRVLRFSDRASLEAFLRSIEGTGVINLGRIDSLNLLRVGFLNADQLAGLLGDDVEQEYIFPANIPGSGTVQEGALGFGTGFRQWLGIQGDQAGWGEGIKIAVLDTGVGTNDQFTNRIIQEQLVELPADASQQNGHGTAVASIIASELGLAPDATILSYRIADDQGSSNTFVLAQAIIEAADAGVDLINISLGSRSHSPSLQQAVEYAAAAGVVIVASSGNDGYASVSYPAAYDQVVGVGAVDANGSHLDFSNSGEISLTAPGLALTSAWIENQTVSFTGTSAAAPVVTGALAAVMSTRNVTAASALEILTAQANDGGAPGYDPAYGSGYIDLGRVQRQGTSDYTDLAVASNYFTVDAQRNPIVQVTVQNRGTTQIINAPVTVNTPSGLQQMNVTSLPPGGVTTFEIPLPNTGTDVTVQSTARVSGGSVDQNVSNNVRVDVHPAAESP
;
A
#
# COMPACT_ATOMS: atom_id res chain seq x y z
N MET A 1 -65.69 -5.61 -29.74
CA MET A 1 -65.29 -5.48 -28.32
C MET A 1 -65.01 -6.84 -27.65
N LYS A 2 -64.14 -7.70 -28.23
CA LYS A 2 -63.70 -8.96 -27.59
C LYS A 2 -62.20 -9.29 -27.75
N SER A 3 -61.38 -8.44 -28.40
CA SER A 3 -59.92 -8.66 -28.52
C SER A 3 -59.05 -7.72 -27.67
N VAL A 4 -59.62 -6.66 -27.08
CA VAL A 4 -58.87 -5.72 -26.21
C VAL A 4 -58.70 -6.28 -24.78
N TYR A 5 -59.61 -7.15 -24.32
CA TYR A 5 -59.55 -7.75 -22.98
C TYR A 5 -58.50 -8.87 -22.83
N ARG A 6 -57.97 -9.43 -23.92
CA ARG A 6 -56.96 -10.49 -23.86
C ARG A 6 -55.54 -9.95 -23.64
N TRP A 7 -55.25 -8.72 -24.05
CA TRP A 7 -53.92 -8.12 -23.89
C TRP A 7 -53.72 -7.45 -22.53
N VAL A 8 -54.80 -6.91 -21.93
CA VAL A 8 -54.74 -6.32 -20.58
C VAL A 8 -54.54 -7.40 -19.49
N LEU A 9 -55.06 -8.61 -19.70
CA LEU A 9 -54.89 -9.71 -18.73
C LEU A 9 -53.47 -10.30 -18.74
N VAL A 10 -52.80 -10.33 -19.89
CA VAL A 10 -51.42 -10.87 -20.01
C VAL A 10 -50.40 -9.90 -19.40
N ILE A 11 -50.61 -8.59 -19.54
CA ILE A 11 -49.72 -7.57 -18.93
C ILE A 11 -49.91 -7.53 -17.40
N ALA A 12 -51.13 -7.72 -16.89
CA ALA A 12 -51.38 -7.78 -15.45
C ALA A 12 -50.78 -9.03 -14.77
N VAL A 13 -50.77 -10.18 -15.46
CA VAL A 13 -50.18 -11.43 -14.93
C VAL A 13 -48.64 -11.39 -14.95
N LEU A 14 -48.03 -10.72 -15.94
CA LEU A 14 -46.58 -10.53 -15.98
C LEU A 14 -46.09 -9.49 -14.95
N ALA A 15 -46.84 -8.42 -14.71
CA ALA A 15 -46.52 -7.45 -13.66
C ALA A 15 -46.70 -8.03 -12.23
N ALA A 16 -47.70 -8.88 -12.02
CA ALA A 16 -47.88 -9.60 -10.75
C ALA A 16 -46.81 -10.69 -10.53
N GLY A 17 -46.38 -11.37 -11.61
CA GLY A 17 -45.29 -12.35 -11.56
C GLY A 17 -43.93 -11.74 -11.22
N SER A 18 -43.61 -10.57 -11.80
CA SER A 18 -42.38 -9.83 -11.45
C SER A 18 -42.43 -9.23 -10.03
N TRP A 19 -43.60 -8.79 -9.56
CA TRP A 19 -43.74 -8.26 -8.20
C TRP A 19 -43.69 -9.35 -7.11
N LEU A 20 -44.26 -10.54 -7.38
CA LEU A 20 -44.22 -11.68 -6.47
C LEU A 20 -42.84 -12.37 -6.48
N GLY A 21 -42.15 -12.42 -7.64
CA GLY A 21 -40.75 -12.86 -7.74
C GLY A 21 -39.78 -11.94 -6.98
N TYR A 22 -40.01 -10.62 -7.02
CA TYR A 22 -39.24 -9.65 -6.24
C TYR A 22 -39.47 -9.76 -4.72
N ARG A 23 -40.67 -10.17 -4.28
CA ARG A 23 -40.97 -10.38 -2.84
C ARG A 23 -40.60 -11.75 -2.30
N LEU A 24 -40.54 -12.80 -3.13
CA LEU A 24 -40.16 -14.15 -2.70
C LEU A 24 -38.67 -14.44 -2.89
N GLY A 25 -37.94 -13.66 -3.69
CA GLY A 25 -36.48 -13.74 -3.83
C GLY A 25 -35.68 -13.03 -2.72
N ASN A 26 -36.35 -12.25 -1.86
CA ASN A 26 -35.72 -11.45 -0.79
C ASN A 26 -36.00 -12.01 0.62
N SER A 27 -36.22 -13.32 0.76
CA SER A 27 -36.58 -13.93 2.04
C SER A 27 -35.82 -15.24 2.28
N ALA A 28 -34.49 -15.18 2.22
CA ALA A 28 -33.59 -16.17 2.82
C ALA A 28 -32.16 -15.61 2.94
N THR A 29 -32.02 -14.42 3.52
CA THR A 29 -30.77 -14.03 4.16
C THR A 29 -31.07 -13.89 5.63
N THR A 30 -30.61 -14.88 6.40
CA THR A 30 -30.50 -14.74 7.85
C THR A 30 -29.79 -13.42 8.11
N PRO A 31 -30.37 -12.48 8.87
CA PRO A 31 -29.65 -11.26 9.21
C PRO A 31 -28.46 -11.72 10.05
N VAL A 32 -27.26 -11.71 9.46
CA VAL A 32 -26.04 -11.61 10.25
C VAL A 32 -26.26 -10.35 11.06
N ASN A 33 -26.33 -10.51 12.36
CA ASN A 33 -26.50 -9.44 13.31
C ASN A 33 -25.20 -8.64 13.33
N SER A 34 -24.89 -7.92 12.24
CA SER A 34 -23.79 -6.97 12.13
C SER A 34 -24.22 -5.66 12.77
N ALA A 35 -24.62 -5.74 14.04
CA ALA A 35 -24.57 -4.58 14.89
C ALA A 35 -23.08 -4.36 15.18
N ALA A 36 -22.42 -3.58 14.31
CA ALA A 36 -21.20 -2.89 14.71
C ALA A 36 -21.46 -2.29 16.10
N PRO A 37 -20.60 -2.53 17.10
CA PRO A 37 -20.81 -2.00 18.43
C PRO A 37 -21.05 -0.50 18.32
N ARG A 38 -22.18 -0.02 18.86
CA ARG A 38 -22.41 1.42 18.97
C ARG A 38 -21.24 2.02 19.73
N LEU A 39 -20.70 3.11 19.20
CA LEU A 39 -19.69 3.99 19.81
C LEU A 39 -20.18 4.50 21.17
N THR A 40 -20.13 3.67 22.20
CA THR A 40 -20.46 4.05 23.58
C THR A 40 -19.50 3.35 24.53
N GLU A 41 -18.26 3.86 24.52
CA GLU A 41 -17.30 4.03 25.63
C GLU A 41 -15.88 4.03 25.01
N ARG A 42 -15.39 5.23 24.66
CA ARG A 42 -13.98 5.46 24.33
C ARG A 42 -13.14 5.12 25.58
N ALA A 43 -12.59 3.91 25.61
CA ALA A 43 -11.71 3.46 26.68
C ALA A 43 -10.46 2.79 26.09
N THR A 44 -9.57 3.60 25.51
CA THR A 44 -8.16 3.24 25.30
C THR A 44 -7.25 4.28 25.93
N PRO A 45 -6.07 3.88 26.48
CA PRO A 45 -5.28 4.74 27.35
C PRO A 45 -4.66 5.93 26.61
N ARG A 46 -4.55 7.04 27.32
CA ARG A 46 -3.91 8.27 26.86
C ARG A 46 -2.37 8.12 26.88
N PRO A 47 -1.64 8.90 26.06
CA PRO A 47 -0.19 8.94 26.04
C PRO A 47 0.52 9.15 27.41
N GLU A 48 -0.21 9.63 28.42
CA GLU A 48 0.28 9.82 29.79
C GLU A 48 0.88 8.54 30.41
N ASN A 49 0.37 7.35 30.07
CA ASN A 49 0.88 6.08 30.62
C ASN A 49 2.28 5.73 30.11
N ASP A 50 2.57 5.99 28.83
CA ASP A 50 3.88 5.72 28.22
C ASP A 50 4.96 6.68 28.78
N ARG A 51 4.60 7.96 29.00
CA ARG A 51 5.50 8.94 29.64
C ARG A 51 5.79 8.56 31.08
N ALA A 52 4.77 8.23 31.86
CA ALA A 52 4.92 7.79 33.26
C ALA A 52 5.77 6.51 33.36
N PHE A 53 5.61 5.57 32.43
CA PHE A 53 6.42 4.35 32.37
C PHE A 53 7.90 4.64 32.07
N ARG A 54 8.19 5.45 31.04
CA ARG A 54 9.57 5.84 30.69
C ARG A 54 10.27 6.55 31.85
N THR A 55 9.56 7.42 32.57
CA THR A 55 10.08 8.09 33.77
C THR A 55 10.37 7.08 34.89
N LYS A 56 9.45 6.17 35.19
CA LYS A 56 9.63 5.13 36.21
C LYS A 56 10.81 4.19 35.92
N ILE A 57 11.02 3.79 34.65
CA ILE A 57 12.19 3.00 34.26
C ILE A 57 13.48 3.79 34.50
N ARG A 58 13.53 5.06 34.10
CA ARG A 58 14.71 5.93 34.30
C ARG A 58 15.04 6.16 35.78
N GLU A 59 14.01 6.34 36.60
CA GLU A 59 14.16 6.55 38.05
C GLU A 59 14.61 5.27 38.76
N ARG A 60 14.03 4.12 38.41
CA ARG A 60 14.31 2.82 39.05
C ARG A 60 15.49 2.05 38.46
N ALA A 61 16.11 2.53 37.38
CA ALA A 61 17.40 2.04 36.88
C ALA A 61 18.50 2.01 37.97
N ARG A 62 18.34 2.78 39.06
CA ARG A 62 19.26 2.87 40.19
C ARG A 62 18.98 1.86 41.33
N GLU A 63 17.88 1.10 41.28
CA GLU A 63 17.39 0.24 42.39
C GLU A 63 17.20 -1.25 42.02
N GLY A 64 17.90 -1.76 41.00
CA GLY A 64 17.85 -3.19 40.63
C GLY A 64 17.05 -3.51 39.36
N TYR A 65 17.05 -2.60 38.38
CA TYR A 65 16.59 -2.86 37.02
C TYR A 65 17.29 -4.07 36.41
N LYS A 66 16.50 -5.04 35.92
CA LYS A 66 17.00 -6.16 35.11
C LYS A 66 16.55 -5.94 33.65
N PRO A 67 17.50 -5.76 32.71
CA PRO A 67 17.16 -5.64 31.31
C PRO A 67 16.57 -6.95 30.79
N ASP A 68 15.53 -6.81 29.96
CA ASP A 68 14.92 -7.92 29.24
C ASP A 68 15.82 -8.34 28.07
N HIS A 69 16.87 -9.10 28.38
CA HIS A 69 17.88 -9.51 27.40
C HIS A 69 17.30 -10.32 26.25
N ALA A 70 16.21 -11.06 26.48
CA ALA A 70 15.53 -11.81 25.42
C ALA A 70 14.90 -10.86 24.40
N ALA A 71 14.20 -9.81 24.85
CA ALA A 71 13.69 -8.77 23.96
C ALA A 71 14.83 -8.00 23.25
N MET A 72 15.89 -7.64 23.97
CA MET A 72 17.05 -6.96 23.39
C MET A 72 17.67 -7.76 22.26
N ASN A 73 17.93 -9.04 22.49
CA ASN A 73 18.52 -9.94 21.50
C ASN A 73 17.61 -10.14 20.28
N ALA A 74 16.29 -10.02 20.47
CA ALA A 74 15.31 -10.08 19.39
C ALA A 74 15.14 -8.72 18.65
N GLY A 75 15.74 -7.63 19.13
CA GLY A 75 15.50 -6.28 18.59
C GLY A 75 14.13 -5.69 18.96
N ALA A 76 13.50 -6.21 20.01
CA ALA A 76 12.22 -5.75 20.52
C ALA A 76 12.36 -4.65 21.59
N LEU A 77 11.27 -3.93 21.85
CA LEU A 77 11.17 -3.01 22.98
C LEU A 77 11.31 -3.79 24.28
N THR A 78 12.23 -3.34 25.11
CA THR A 78 12.54 -4.00 26.37
C THR A 78 11.51 -3.65 27.43
N ASN A 79 11.33 -4.56 28.39
CA ASN A 79 10.52 -4.31 29.58
C ASN A 79 9.03 -4.06 29.27
N GLN A 80 8.57 -4.49 28.10
CA GLN A 80 7.18 -4.42 27.67
C GLN A 80 6.79 -5.67 26.87
N ARG A 81 5.52 -6.07 26.95
CA ARG A 81 4.95 -7.21 26.22
C ARG A 81 3.52 -6.91 25.78
N VAL A 82 3.11 -7.56 24.69
CA VAL A 82 1.70 -7.78 24.42
C VAL A 82 1.31 -9.11 25.06
N LEU A 83 0.21 -9.09 25.80
CA LEU A 83 -0.44 -10.26 26.36
C LEU A 83 -1.73 -10.51 25.60
N ARG A 84 -1.95 -11.74 25.16
CA ARG A 84 -3.21 -12.18 24.55
C ARG A 84 -3.96 -13.08 25.50
N PHE A 85 -5.21 -12.73 25.75
CA PHE A 85 -6.12 -13.50 26.58
C PHE A 85 -7.12 -14.26 25.71
N SER A 86 -7.47 -15.47 26.15
CA SER A 86 -8.50 -16.30 25.52
C SER A 86 -9.88 -15.63 25.51
N ASP A 87 -10.17 -14.83 26.54
CA ASP A 87 -11.43 -14.12 26.67
C ASP A 87 -11.30 -12.80 27.45
N ARG A 88 -12.38 -12.02 27.37
CA ARG A 88 -12.49 -10.71 27.98
C ARG A 88 -12.44 -10.72 29.51
N ALA A 89 -13.05 -11.72 30.15
CA ALA A 89 -13.12 -11.81 31.59
C ALA A 89 -11.74 -12.09 32.20
N SER A 90 -10.95 -12.92 31.52
CA SER A 90 -9.56 -13.24 31.87
C SER A 90 -8.65 -12.00 31.78
N LEU A 91 -8.78 -11.20 30.71
CA LEU A 91 -8.09 -9.90 30.60
C LEU A 91 -8.44 -8.96 31.76
N GLU A 92 -9.73 -8.80 32.05
CA GLU A 92 -10.21 -7.92 33.13
C GLU A 92 -9.78 -8.43 34.53
N ALA A 93 -9.70 -9.75 34.71
CA ALA A 93 -9.17 -10.34 35.93
C ALA A 93 -7.67 -10.05 36.11
N PHE A 94 -6.90 -10.14 35.03
CA PHE A 94 -5.47 -9.79 35.05
C PHE A 94 -5.26 -8.29 35.33
N LEU A 95 -6.06 -7.40 34.75
CA LEU A 95 -5.98 -5.96 35.05
C LEU A 95 -6.17 -5.64 36.53
N ARG A 96 -7.06 -6.37 37.22
CA ARG A 96 -7.23 -6.23 38.68
C ARG A 96 -6.05 -6.83 39.45
N SER A 97 -5.44 -7.90 38.95
CA SER A 97 -4.34 -8.58 39.66
C SER A 97 -3.02 -7.80 39.60
N ILE A 98 -2.81 -6.94 38.60
CA ILE A 98 -1.57 -6.16 38.47
C ILE A 98 -1.50 -4.95 39.40
N GLU A 99 -2.59 -4.56 40.07
CA GLU A 99 -2.59 -3.45 41.02
C GLU A 99 -1.58 -3.69 42.17
N GLY A 100 -0.69 -2.72 42.41
CA GLY A 100 0.35 -2.83 43.44
C GLY A 100 1.53 -3.76 43.10
N THR A 101 1.50 -4.46 41.97
CA THR A 101 2.61 -5.34 41.55
C THR A 101 3.77 -4.52 40.97
N GLY A 102 3.49 -3.44 40.24
CA GLY A 102 4.51 -2.70 39.49
C GLY A 102 4.55 -3.05 38.00
N VAL A 103 3.71 -4.00 37.56
CA VAL A 103 3.26 -4.09 36.16
C VAL A 103 2.30 -2.95 35.88
N ILE A 104 2.46 -2.31 34.72
CA ILE A 104 1.72 -1.11 34.32
C ILE A 104 0.97 -1.42 33.03
N ASN A 105 -0.33 -1.10 32.98
CA ASN A 105 -1.11 -1.11 31.76
C ASN A 105 -0.69 0.07 30.86
N LEU A 106 -0.17 -0.24 29.67
CA LEU A 106 0.27 0.75 28.69
C LEU A 106 -0.69 0.90 27.50
N GLY A 107 -1.64 -0.02 27.32
CA GLY A 107 -2.49 -0.06 26.14
C GLY A 107 -3.34 -1.32 26.10
N ARG A 108 -4.48 -1.28 25.40
CA ARG A 108 -5.28 -2.49 25.13
C ARG A 108 -5.96 -2.40 23.77
N ILE A 109 -6.26 -3.56 23.19
CA ILE A 109 -7.08 -3.71 21.99
C ILE A 109 -8.19 -4.69 22.33
N ASP A 110 -9.36 -4.16 22.62
CA ASP A 110 -10.46 -4.94 23.23
C ASP A 110 -11.05 -5.97 22.27
N SER A 111 -11.17 -5.63 20.98
CA SER A 111 -11.66 -6.53 19.93
C SER A 111 -10.80 -7.79 19.76
N LEU A 112 -9.53 -7.74 20.18
CA LEU A 112 -8.58 -8.84 20.08
C LEU A 112 -8.16 -9.42 21.45
N ASN A 113 -8.77 -8.95 22.55
CA ASN A 113 -8.36 -9.29 23.92
C ASN A 113 -6.84 -9.14 24.16
N LEU A 114 -6.26 -8.06 23.63
CA LEU A 114 -4.82 -7.78 23.78
C LEU A 114 -4.59 -6.71 24.84
N LEU A 115 -3.52 -6.89 25.63
CA LEU A 115 -3.05 -5.93 26.61
C LEU A 115 -1.56 -5.67 26.44
N ARG A 116 -1.16 -4.42 26.24
CA ARG A 116 0.23 -3.98 26.33
C ARG A 116 0.57 -3.66 27.77
N VAL A 117 1.57 -4.32 28.30
CA VAL A 117 2.05 -4.10 29.67
C VAL A 117 3.51 -3.68 29.70
N GLY A 118 3.86 -2.86 30.67
CA GLY A 118 5.23 -2.52 31.03
C GLY A 118 5.59 -3.07 32.40
N PHE A 119 6.84 -3.47 32.59
CA PHE A 119 7.31 -4.09 33.83
C PHE A 119 8.80 -3.80 34.08
N LEU A 120 9.21 -3.72 35.34
CA LEU A 120 10.61 -3.48 35.70
C LEU A 120 11.45 -4.76 35.69
N ASN A 121 10.80 -5.90 35.87
CA ASN A 121 11.42 -7.22 35.94
C ASN A 121 10.54 -8.23 35.19
N ALA A 122 11.11 -8.95 34.23
CA ALA A 122 10.39 -9.98 33.46
C ALA A 122 9.92 -11.14 34.35
N ASP A 123 10.70 -11.52 35.38
CA ASP A 123 10.35 -12.60 36.31
C ASP A 123 9.06 -12.26 37.09
N GLN A 124 8.87 -10.97 37.39
CA GLN A 124 7.66 -10.50 38.05
C GLN A 124 6.43 -10.61 37.15
N LEU A 125 6.55 -10.26 35.86
CA LEU A 125 5.47 -10.46 34.91
C LEU A 125 5.16 -11.96 34.80
N ALA A 126 6.19 -12.80 34.62
CA ALA A 126 6.02 -14.25 34.48
C ALA A 126 5.28 -14.87 35.68
N GLY A 127 5.56 -14.41 36.90
CA GLY A 127 4.87 -14.90 38.11
C GLY A 127 3.39 -14.51 38.22
N LEU A 128 2.89 -13.59 37.39
CA LEU A 128 1.50 -13.14 37.36
C LEU A 128 0.68 -13.77 36.23
N LEU A 129 1.33 -14.46 35.29
CA LEU A 129 0.69 -15.02 34.10
C LEU A 129 0.26 -16.47 34.34
N GLY A 130 -0.93 -16.80 33.86
CA GLY A 130 -1.38 -18.19 33.71
C GLY A 130 -0.82 -18.83 32.45
N ASP A 131 -0.87 -20.16 32.38
CA ASP A 131 -0.40 -20.94 31.23
C ASP A 131 -1.19 -20.66 29.93
N ASP A 132 -2.36 -20.03 30.04
CA ASP A 132 -3.29 -19.70 28.97
C ASP A 132 -3.06 -18.31 28.35
N VAL A 133 -2.12 -17.52 28.88
CA VAL A 133 -1.82 -16.17 28.38
C VAL A 133 -0.62 -16.22 27.44
N GLU A 134 -0.86 -15.97 26.16
CA GLU A 134 0.22 -15.88 25.18
C GLU A 134 0.95 -14.53 25.31
N GLN A 135 2.27 -14.57 25.16
CA GLN A 135 3.13 -13.39 25.23
C GLN A 135 3.77 -13.11 23.88
N GLU A 136 3.82 -11.84 23.51
CA GLU A 136 4.42 -11.37 22.27
C GLU A 136 5.37 -10.19 22.52
N TYR A 137 6.49 -10.19 21.78
CA TYR A 137 7.43 -9.08 21.73
C TYR A 137 6.87 -7.91 20.92
N ILE A 138 7.17 -6.69 21.34
CA ILE A 138 6.80 -5.48 20.61
C ILE A 138 8.01 -5.00 19.83
N PHE A 139 7.92 -4.97 18.51
CA PHE A 139 9.01 -4.48 17.66
C PHE A 139 8.84 -3.00 17.28
N PRO A 140 9.93 -2.25 17.08
CA PRO A 140 9.90 -0.92 16.48
C PRO A 140 9.23 -0.96 15.10
N ALA A 141 8.42 0.04 14.81
CA ALA A 141 7.82 0.26 13.50
C ALA A 141 8.08 1.73 13.15
N ASN A 142 8.99 1.99 12.21
CA ASN A 142 9.52 3.33 11.98
C ASN A 142 9.24 3.77 10.55
N ILE A 143 9.21 5.09 10.34
CA ILE A 143 9.28 5.65 8.99
C ILE A 143 10.58 5.13 8.33
N PRO A 144 10.53 4.61 7.09
CA PRO A 144 11.72 4.14 6.40
C PRO A 144 12.71 5.28 6.21
N GLY A 145 14.00 5.02 6.41
CA GLY A 145 15.04 6.02 6.18
C GLY A 145 15.16 6.44 4.72
N SER A 146 15.96 7.47 4.45
CA SER A 146 16.36 7.79 3.08
C SER A 146 17.35 6.74 2.60
N GLY A 147 17.02 5.99 1.56
CA GLY A 147 17.94 5.04 0.95
C GLY A 147 18.73 5.64 -0.23
N THR A 148 19.63 4.84 -0.78
CA THR A 148 20.48 5.23 -1.92
C THR A 148 19.66 5.27 -3.21
N VAL A 149 19.84 6.33 -4.00
CA VAL A 149 19.23 6.47 -5.33
C VAL A 149 20.31 6.21 -6.38
N GLN A 150 20.02 5.36 -7.35
CA GLN A 150 20.94 5.03 -8.43
C GLN A 150 21.24 6.21 -9.36
N GLU A 151 22.40 6.19 -10.01
CA GLU A 151 22.76 7.19 -11.01
C GLU A 151 21.78 7.17 -12.19
N GLY A 152 21.43 8.35 -12.71
CA GLY A 152 20.50 8.50 -13.82
C GLY A 152 19.02 8.39 -13.45
N ALA A 153 18.69 8.11 -12.18
CA ALA A 153 17.31 8.10 -11.72
C ALA A 153 16.65 9.47 -11.86
N LEU A 154 15.40 9.50 -12.33
CA LEU A 154 14.67 10.74 -12.58
C LEU A 154 13.53 10.94 -11.59
N GLY A 155 13.52 12.10 -10.93
CA GLY A 155 12.44 12.51 -10.06
C GLY A 155 11.18 12.93 -10.82
N PHE A 156 10.01 12.76 -10.20
CA PHE A 156 8.74 13.13 -10.81
C PHE A 156 8.41 14.62 -10.70
N GLY A 157 8.83 15.30 -9.64
CA GLY A 157 8.41 16.66 -9.33
C GLY A 157 6.89 16.78 -9.28
N THR A 158 6.35 17.80 -9.96
CA THR A 158 4.90 18.02 -10.14
C THR A 158 4.28 17.15 -11.24
N GLY A 159 5.09 16.41 -12.00
CA GLY A 159 4.68 15.65 -13.18
C GLY A 159 4.15 14.24 -12.91
N PHE A 160 4.13 13.76 -11.66
CA PHE A 160 3.76 12.37 -11.37
C PHE A 160 2.33 12.02 -11.84
N ARG A 161 1.37 12.95 -11.75
CA ARG A 161 0.00 12.74 -12.25
C ARG A 161 -0.05 12.53 -13.76
N GLN A 162 0.71 13.34 -14.51
CA GLN A 162 0.82 13.20 -15.95
C GLN A 162 1.51 11.88 -16.33
N TRP A 163 2.53 11.49 -15.57
CA TRP A 163 3.22 10.22 -15.77
C TRP A 163 2.29 9.01 -15.53
N LEU A 164 1.39 9.10 -14.55
CA LEU A 164 0.31 8.12 -14.32
C LEU A 164 -0.76 8.13 -15.43
N GLY A 165 -0.57 8.89 -16.51
CA GLY A 165 -1.48 8.94 -17.65
C GLY A 165 -2.75 9.76 -17.40
N ILE A 166 -2.85 10.48 -16.27
CA ILE A 166 -4.04 11.26 -15.93
C ILE A 166 -4.16 12.46 -16.88
N GLN A 167 -5.36 12.63 -17.44
CA GLN A 167 -5.72 13.78 -18.28
C GLN A 167 -6.91 14.52 -17.65
N GLY A 168 -6.90 15.85 -17.74
CA GLY A 168 -7.99 16.69 -17.23
C GLY A 168 -7.90 17.01 -15.74
N ASP A 169 -9.01 17.49 -15.18
CA ASP A 169 -9.17 17.85 -13.76
C ASP A 169 -9.60 16.62 -12.94
N GLN A 170 -9.18 16.58 -11.67
CA GLN A 170 -9.48 15.52 -10.70
C GLN A 170 -10.63 15.90 -9.75
N ALA A 171 -11.33 17.01 -10.00
CA ALA A 171 -12.53 17.38 -9.24
C ALA A 171 -13.54 16.21 -9.16
N GLY A 172 -14.03 15.94 -7.95
CA GLY A 172 -14.90 14.82 -7.60
C GLY A 172 -14.17 13.52 -7.23
N TRP A 173 -12.86 13.41 -7.48
CA TRP A 173 -12.15 12.15 -7.23
C TRP A 173 -11.94 11.96 -5.73
N GLY A 174 -12.36 10.80 -5.24
CA GLY A 174 -12.36 10.46 -3.82
C GLY A 174 -13.63 10.86 -3.08
N GLU A 175 -14.61 11.50 -3.74
CA GLU A 175 -15.86 11.89 -3.07
C GLU A 175 -16.53 10.67 -2.42
N GLY A 176 -16.87 10.80 -1.14
CA GLY A 176 -17.50 9.74 -0.34
C GLY A 176 -16.54 8.67 0.20
N ILE A 177 -15.27 8.66 -0.21
CA ILE A 177 -14.27 7.70 0.25
C ILE A 177 -13.60 8.20 1.53
N LYS A 178 -13.49 7.34 2.54
CA LYS A 178 -12.79 7.60 3.79
C LYS A 178 -11.48 6.83 3.84
N ILE A 179 -10.41 7.53 4.18
CA ILE A 179 -9.05 6.98 4.16
C ILE A 179 -8.39 7.26 5.51
N ALA A 180 -7.96 6.23 6.22
CA ALA A 180 -7.09 6.42 7.37
C ALA A 180 -5.63 6.56 6.93
N VAL A 181 -4.93 7.58 7.42
CA VAL A 181 -3.49 7.76 7.26
C VAL A 181 -2.85 7.52 8.62
N LEU A 182 -2.18 6.38 8.78
CA LEU A 182 -1.50 6.01 10.03
C LEU A 182 -0.03 6.47 9.95
N ASP A 183 0.28 7.64 10.51
CA ASP A 183 1.58 8.29 10.31
C ASP A 183 1.95 9.25 11.48
N THR A 184 2.75 10.29 11.26
CA THR A 184 3.10 11.34 12.24
C THR A 184 1.98 12.36 12.45
N GLY A 185 0.80 12.13 11.85
CA GLY A 185 -0.31 13.06 11.81
C GLY A 185 -0.17 14.12 10.72
N VAL A 186 -1.31 14.65 10.30
CA VAL A 186 -1.40 15.69 9.27
C VAL A 186 -1.43 17.06 9.95
N GLY A 187 -0.45 17.91 9.65
CA GLY A 187 -0.41 19.28 10.14
C GLY A 187 -1.19 20.25 9.25
N THR A 188 -1.23 21.52 9.64
CA THR A 188 -1.95 22.56 8.91
C THR A 188 -1.28 22.88 7.58
N ASN A 189 -2.05 22.80 6.49
CA ASN A 189 -1.67 23.29 5.17
C ASN A 189 -2.93 23.65 4.34
N ASP A 190 -2.90 24.79 3.65
CA ASP A 190 -4.03 25.32 2.87
C ASP A 190 -4.30 24.54 1.57
N GLN A 191 -3.39 23.66 1.16
CA GLN A 191 -3.56 22.76 0.00
C GLN A 191 -4.55 21.61 0.28
N PHE A 192 -4.98 21.43 1.53
CA PHE A 192 -6.06 20.52 1.85
C PHE A 192 -7.40 21.25 1.78
N THR A 193 -8.11 21.03 0.68
CA THR A 193 -9.47 21.53 0.46
C THR A 193 -10.54 20.75 1.23
N ASN A 194 -10.13 19.70 1.96
CA ASN A 194 -10.99 18.61 2.46
C ASN A 194 -11.08 18.48 3.97
N ARG A 195 -11.96 17.56 4.39
CA ARG A 195 -12.18 17.17 5.78
C ARG A 195 -11.05 16.26 6.27
N ILE A 196 -10.11 16.84 7.02
CA ILE A 196 -9.16 16.07 7.83
C ILE A 196 -9.74 15.91 9.24
N ILE A 197 -9.94 14.66 9.66
CA ILE A 197 -10.32 14.29 11.01
C ILE A 197 -9.07 13.80 11.73
N GLN A 198 -8.75 14.39 12.88
CA GLN A 198 -7.55 14.06 13.64
C GLN A 198 -7.86 13.07 14.74
N GLU A 199 -7.07 12.00 14.82
CA GLU A 199 -7.05 11.04 15.92
C GLU A 199 -5.59 10.87 16.40
N GLN A 200 -5.42 10.64 17.69
CA GLN A 200 -4.10 10.76 18.33
C GLN A 200 -3.83 9.61 19.29
N LEU A 201 -2.86 8.76 18.94
CA LEU A 201 -2.34 7.70 19.80
C LEU A 201 -0.96 8.06 20.39
N VAL A 202 -0.26 9.02 19.80
CA VAL A 202 1.05 9.53 20.26
C VAL A 202 0.99 11.06 20.48
N GLU A 203 1.64 11.56 21.52
CA GLU A 203 1.66 12.99 21.86
C GLU A 203 2.19 13.85 20.71
N LEU A 204 1.61 15.04 20.58
CA LEU A 204 2.16 16.10 19.75
C LEU A 204 3.32 16.77 20.50
N PRO A 205 4.29 17.34 19.77
CA PRO A 205 5.31 18.16 20.40
C PRO A 205 4.66 19.38 21.06
N ALA A 206 5.30 19.91 22.10
CA ALA A 206 4.83 21.13 22.77
C ALA A 206 4.84 22.35 21.83
N ASP A 207 5.74 22.33 20.85
CA ASP A 207 5.89 23.31 19.79
C ASP A 207 5.47 22.68 18.46
N ALA A 208 4.37 23.17 17.88
CA ALA A 208 3.80 22.62 16.66
C ALA A 208 4.75 22.69 15.44
N SER A 209 5.70 23.64 15.42
CA SER A 209 6.71 23.74 14.35
C SER A 209 7.71 22.57 14.36
N GLN A 210 7.78 21.84 15.48
CA GLN A 210 8.61 20.63 15.62
C GLN A 210 7.86 19.37 15.18
N GLN A 211 6.59 19.48 14.78
CA GLN A 211 5.83 18.34 14.29
C GLN A 211 6.49 17.79 13.03
N ASN A 212 6.66 16.48 12.97
CA ASN A 212 7.16 15.84 11.77
C ASN A 212 6.10 15.90 10.65
N GLY A 213 6.45 16.50 9.51
CA GLY A 213 5.53 16.69 8.39
C GLY A 213 5.34 15.48 7.47
N HIS A 214 5.95 14.31 7.76
CA HIS A 214 5.84 13.12 6.93
C HIS A 214 4.37 12.71 6.66
N GLY A 215 3.54 12.64 7.69
CA GLY A 215 2.10 12.36 7.53
C GLY A 215 1.36 13.40 6.69
N THR A 216 1.83 14.66 6.68
CA THR A 216 1.28 15.72 5.83
C THR A 216 1.65 15.48 4.36
N ALA A 217 2.91 15.10 4.08
CA ALA A 217 3.35 14.74 2.73
C ALA A 217 2.64 13.49 2.20
N VAL A 218 2.41 12.50 3.05
CA VAL A 218 1.64 11.29 2.71
C VAL A 218 0.19 11.65 2.37
N ALA A 219 -0.50 12.38 3.25
CA ALA A 219 -1.88 12.80 3.02
C ALA A 219 -2.03 13.71 1.80
N SER A 220 -1.03 14.52 1.48
CA SER A 220 -1.06 15.42 0.32
C SER A 220 -1.07 14.66 -1.01
N ILE A 221 -0.25 13.62 -1.16
CA ILE A 221 -0.25 12.76 -2.35
C ILE A 221 -1.62 12.09 -2.56
N ILE A 222 -2.33 11.80 -1.47
CA ILE A 222 -3.68 11.22 -1.52
C ILE A 222 -4.72 12.29 -1.86
N ALA A 223 -4.89 13.31 -1.01
CA ALA A 223 -6.11 14.13 -0.97
C ALA A 223 -5.88 15.65 -0.79
N SER A 224 -4.75 16.17 -1.25
CA SER A 224 -4.59 17.63 -1.44
C SER A 224 -4.89 18.05 -2.88
N GLU A 225 -4.84 19.34 -3.19
CA GLU A 225 -4.88 19.86 -4.58
C GLU A 225 -3.77 19.27 -5.49
N LEU A 226 -2.68 18.79 -4.90
CA LEU A 226 -1.59 18.09 -5.60
C LEU A 226 -1.81 16.58 -5.71
N GLY A 227 -2.76 16.04 -4.94
CA GLY A 227 -3.02 14.62 -4.82
C GLY A 227 -3.83 14.03 -5.96
N LEU A 228 -4.17 12.75 -5.81
CA LEU A 228 -4.95 11.98 -6.78
C LEU A 228 -6.45 11.98 -6.49
N ALA A 229 -6.85 12.01 -5.23
CA ALA A 229 -8.23 11.97 -4.77
C ALA A 229 -8.55 13.19 -3.90
N PRO A 230 -8.54 14.41 -4.50
CA PRO A 230 -8.68 15.68 -3.81
C PRO A 230 -10.07 15.93 -3.21
N ASP A 231 -11.00 14.97 -3.18
CA ASP A 231 -12.28 15.07 -2.45
C ASP A 231 -12.47 13.94 -1.42
N ALA A 232 -11.43 13.12 -1.18
CA ALA A 232 -11.46 12.09 -0.15
C ALA A 232 -11.42 12.68 1.27
N THR A 233 -12.06 11.98 2.22
CA THR A 233 -11.99 12.32 3.65
C THR A 233 -10.84 11.60 4.32
N ILE A 234 -9.90 12.34 4.91
CA ILE A 234 -8.74 11.79 5.61
C ILE A 234 -9.04 11.68 7.10
N LEU A 235 -8.86 10.49 7.67
CA LEU A 235 -8.73 10.27 9.11
C LEU A 235 -7.23 10.15 9.41
N SER A 236 -6.65 11.22 9.92
CA SER A 236 -5.24 11.31 10.30
C SER A 236 -5.05 10.68 11.68
N TYR A 237 -4.47 9.49 11.74
CA TYR A 237 -4.09 8.84 12.98
C TYR A 237 -2.60 9.09 13.24
N ARG A 238 -2.30 9.91 14.25
CA ARG A 238 -0.92 10.09 14.72
C ARG A 238 -0.49 8.89 15.56
N ILE A 239 0.37 8.06 14.98
CA ILE A 239 0.90 6.84 15.58
C ILE A 239 2.42 6.84 15.69
N ALA A 240 3.12 7.75 15.02
CA ALA A 240 4.56 7.95 15.13
C ALA A 240 4.88 9.29 15.80
N ASP A 241 5.95 9.33 16.58
CA ASP A 241 6.46 10.58 17.16
C ASP A 241 7.21 11.44 16.13
N ASP A 242 7.74 12.59 16.54
CA ASP A 242 8.39 13.52 15.61
C ASP A 242 9.75 13.03 15.09
N GLN A 243 10.28 11.94 15.65
CA GLN A 243 11.44 11.22 15.11
C GLN A 243 11.04 10.10 14.15
N GLY A 244 9.75 9.99 13.82
CA GLY A 244 9.20 8.94 12.96
C GLY A 244 9.20 7.56 13.60
N SER A 245 9.24 7.50 14.94
CA SER A 245 9.29 6.24 15.68
C SER A 245 7.92 5.81 16.18
N SER A 246 7.57 4.56 15.94
CA SER A 246 6.37 3.89 16.46
C SER A 246 6.69 2.44 16.85
N ASN A 247 5.66 1.62 17.07
CA ASN A 247 5.81 0.21 17.35
C ASN A 247 4.60 -0.61 16.85
N THR A 248 4.84 -1.90 16.68
CA THR A 248 3.87 -2.89 16.20
C THR A 248 2.54 -2.89 16.96
N PHE A 249 2.52 -2.67 18.29
CA PHE A 249 1.28 -2.62 19.06
C PHE A 249 0.46 -1.36 18.76
N VAL A 250 1.09 -0.18 18.72
CA VAL A 250 0.39 1.08 18.40
C VAL A 250 -0.14 1.03 16.97
N LEU A 251 0.62 0.46 16.04
CA LEU A 251 0.17 0.25 14.67
C LEU A 251 -1.03 -0.70 14.62
N ALA A 252 -1.00 -1.83 15.33
CA ALA A 252 -2.13 -2.77 15.41
C ALA A 252 -3.38 -2.10 15.99
N GLN A 253 -3.23 -1.32 17.06
CA GLN A 253 -4.32 -0.56 17.66
C GLN A 253 -4.95 0.42 16.67
N ALA A 254 -4.12 1.18 15.94
CA ALA A 254 -4.61 2.15 14.99
C ALA A 254 -5.33 1.53 13.78
N ILE A 255 -4.87 0.36 13.30
CA ILE A 255 -5.56 -0.39 12.24
C ILE A 255 -6.97 -0.80 12.71
N ILE A 256 -7.11 -1.33 13.93
CA ILE A 256 -8.40 -1.68 14.51
C ILE A 256 -9.30 -0.44 14.64
N GLU A 257 -8.78 0.64 15.24
CA GLU A 257 -9.56 1.87 15.44
C GLU A 257 -10.01 2.50 14.11
N ALA A 258 -9.17 2.43 13.06
CA ALA A 258 -9.52 2.88 11.71
C ALA A 258 -10.61 2.01 11.07
N ALA A 259 -10.49 0.68 11.18
CA ALA A 259 -11.50 -0.24 10.67
C ALA A 259 -12.86 -0.03 11.38
N ASP A 260 -12.85 0.14 12.70
CA ASP A 260 -14.06 0.42 13.49
C ASP A 260 -14.68 1.79 13.17
N ALA A 261 -13.87 2.75 12.70
CA ALA A 261 -14.35 4.03 12.19
C ALA A 261 -15.02 3.94 10.80
N GLY A 262 -14.99 2.75 10.18
CA GLY A 262 -15.61 2.48 8.89
C GLY A 262 -14.94 3.23 7.75
N VAL A 263 -13.60 3.23 7.72
CA VAL A 263 -12.82 3.70 6.56
C VAL A 263 -12.84 2.65 5.44
N ASP A 264 -12.66 3.10 4.19
CA ASP A 264 -12.57 2.21 3.04
C ASP A 264 -11.13 1.75 2.79
N LEU A 265 -10.17 2.64 3.07
CA LEU A 265 -8.74 2.46 2.83
C LEU A 265 -7.92 2.83 4.06
N ILE A 266 -6.81 2.12 4.28
CA ILE A 266 -5.79 2.49 5.28
C ILE A 266 -4.44 2.61 4.56
N ASN A 267 -3.78 3.77 4.69
CA ASN A 267 -2.41 3.99 4.24
C ASN A 267 -1.43 3.92 5.41
N ILE A 268 -0.37 3.13 5.27
CA ILE A 268 0.68 2.95 6.26
C ILE A 268 2.04 3.18 5.61
N SER A 269 2.66 4.33 5.86
CA SER A 269 3.97 4.69 5.30
C SER A 269 5.12 4.48 6.32
N LEU A 270 5.00 3.45 7.14
CA LEU A 270 5.98 3.02 8.14
C LEU A 270 5.97 1.50 8.31
N GLY A 271 7.04 0.93 8.82
CA GLY A 271 7.13 -0.53 8.92
C GLY A 271 8.12 -1.07 9.94
N SER A 272 7.98 -2.36 10.21
CA SER A 272 8.87 -3.15 11.06
C SER A 272 9.57 -4.23 10.24
N ARG A 273 10.80 -4.57 10.60
CA ARG A 273 11.52 -5.71 10.02
C ARG A 273 11.08 -7.06 10.61
N SER A 274 10.31 -7.02 11.69
CA SER A 274 9.89 -8.22 12.42
C SER A 274 8.40 -8.45 12.29
N HIS A 275 8.03 -9.71 12.09
CA HIS A 275 6.65 -10.18 12.18
C HIS A 275 6.09 -9.95 13.58
N SER A 276 4.79 -9.65 13.66
CA SER A 276 4.06 -9.45 14.92
C SER A 276 2.68 -10.12 14.81
N PRO A 277 2.41 -11.19 15.59
CA PRO A 277 1.10 -11.84 15.60
C PRO A 277 -0.07 -10.90 15.87
N SER A 278 0.07 -9.93 16.79
CA SER A 278 -0.96 -8.93 17.08
C SER A 278 -1.21 -7.99 15.90
N LEU A 279 -0.15 -7.56 15.21
CA LEU A 279 -0.27 -6.73 14.02
C LEU A 279 -0.94 -7.48 12.85
N GLN A 280 -0.58 -8.75 12.64
CA GLN A 280 -1.22 -9.59 11.63
C GLN A 280 -2.72 -9.75 11.89
N GLN A 281 -3.12 -10.00 13.14
CA GLN A 281 -4.54 -10.10 13.50
C GLN A 281 -5.31 -8.79 13.28
N ALA A 282 -4.67 -7.64 13.53
CA ALA A 282 -5.27 -6.35 13.23
C ALA A 282 -5.49 -6.15 11.72
N VAL A 283 -4.52 -6.56 10.90
CA VAL A 283 -4.62 -6.56 9.43
C VAL A 283 -5.77 -7.46 8.97
N GLU A 284 -5.84 -8.69 9.48
CA GLU A 284 -6.90 -9.65 9.17
C GLU A 284 -8.28 -9.13 9.57
N TYR A 285 -8.39 -8.46 10.72
CA TYR A 285 -9.62 -7.84 11.20
C TYR A 285 -10.11 -6.74 10.24
N ALA A 286 -9.23 -5.82 9.85
CA ALA A 286 -9.56 -4.73 8.94
C ALA A 286 -9.92 -5.27 7.53
N ALA A 287 -9.18 -6.26 7.03
CA ALA A 287 -9.48 -6.91 5.76
C ALA A 287 -10.85 -7.62 5.78
N ALA A 288 -11.19 -8.30 6.89
CA ALA A 288 -12.50 -8.93 7.07
C ALA A 288 -13.66 -7.92 7.14
N ALA A 289 -13.38 -6.68 7.53
CA ALA A 289 -14.34 -5.57 7.48
C ALA A 289 -14.46 -4.94 6.07
N GLY A 290 -13.71 -5.44 5.07
CA GLY A 290 -13.73 -4.95 3.68
C GLY A 290 -12.81 -3.77 3.43
N VAL A 291 -11.93 -3.45 4.39
CA VAL A 291 -10.96 -2.34 4.28
C VAL A 291 -9.72 -2.82 3.52
N VAL A 292 -9.29 -2.07 2.51
CA VAL A 292 -8.01 -2.34 1.83
C VAL A 292 -6.90 -1.56 2.50
N ILE A 293 -5.84 -2.27 2.89
CA ILE A 293 -4.66 -1.71 3.53
C ILE A 293 -3.54 -1.60 2.49
N VAL A 294 -2.91 -0.43 2.42
CA VAL A 294 -1.79 -0.14 1.52
C VAL A 294 -0.59 0.25 2.37
N ALA A 295 0.55 -0.41 2.17
CA ALA A 295 1.74 -0.15 2.98
C ALA A 295 3.03 -0.10 2.15
N SER A 296 3.98 0.72 2.60
CA SER A 296 5.28 0.86 1.96
C SER A 296 6.17 -0.38 2.17
N SER A 297 6.90 -0.81 1.14
CA SER A 297 7.76 -2.01 1.24
C SER A 297 9.01 -1.82 2.11
N GLY A 298 9.52 -0.58 2.21
CA GLY A 298 10.74 -0.22 2.93
C GLY A 298 11.81 0.37 2.01
N ASN A 299 12.83 1.01 2.60
CA ASN A 299 13.85 1.80 1.87
C ASN A 299 15.29 1.28 2.09
N ASP A 300 15.44 -0.02 2.37
CA ASP A 300 16.73 -0.62 2.72
C ASP A 300 17.43 -1.29 1.51
N GLY A 301 16.77 -1.37 0.35
CA GLY A 301 17.24 -2.11 -0.83
C GLY A 301 17.28 -3.62 -0.62
N TYR A 302 16.50 -4.13 0.34
CA TYR A 302 16.49 -5.55 0.68
C TYR A 302 15.53 -6.34 -0.20
N ALA A 303 15.88 -7.60 -0.48
CA ALA A 303 14.97 -8.60 -1.05
C ALA A 303 14.03 -9.19 0.01
N SER A 304 13.54 -8.34 0.92
CA SER A 304 12.56 -8.67 1.96
C SER A 304 11.70 -7.45 2.26
N VAL A 305 10.39 -7.63 2.27
CA VAL A 305 9.41 -6.56 2.49
C VAL A 305 9.21 -6.33 4.00
N SER A 306 9.03 -5.06 4.40
CA SER A 306 8.71 -4.69 5.79
C SER A 306 7.26 -5.05 6.15
N TYR A 307 6.99 -5.33 7.42
CA TYR A 307 5.62 -5.47 7.92
C TYR A 307 5.02 -4.09 8.23
N PRO A 308 3.74 -3.82 7.88
CA PRO A 308 2.73 -4.79 7.48
C PRO A 308 2.66 -5.09 5.97
N ALA A 309 3.44 -4.42 5.12
CA ALA A 309 3.40 -4.62 3.67
C ALA A 309 3.66 -6.07 3.21
N ALA A 310 4.37 -6.86 4.02
CA ALA A 310 4.64 -8.27 3.77
C ALA A 310 3.50 -9.24 4.17
N TYR A 311 2.37 -8.75 4.72
CA TYR A 311 1.22 -9.62 5.00
C TYR A 311 0.33 -9.79 3.77
N ASP A 312 -0.17 -11.00 3.54
CA ASP A 312 -0.98 -11.38 2.36
C ASP A 312 -2.17 -10.45 2.09
N GLN A 313 -2.81 -9.91 3.14
CA GLN A 313 -3.99 -9.04 3.02
C GLN A 313 -3.63 -7.56 2.79
N VAL A 314 -2.34 -7.22 2.70
CA VAL A 314 -1.86 -5.85 2.54
C VAL A 314 -1.33 -5.66 1.13
N VAL A 315 -1.72 -4.54 0.51
CA VAL A 315 -1.14 -4.09 -0.75
C VAL A 315 0.24 -3.50 -0.46
N GLY A 316 1.27 -4.33 -0.59
CA GLY A 316 2.67 -3.92 -0.44
C GLY A 316 3.16 -3.16 -1.67
N VAL A 317 3.69 -1.95 -1.47
CA VAL A 317 4.05 -1.02 -2.55
C VAL A 317 5.53 -0.72 -2.58
N GLY A 318 6.18 -1.08 -3.69
CA GLY A 318 7.54 -0.66 -4.03
C GLY A 318 7.58 0.66 -4.81
N ALA A 319 8.78 1.21 -5.01
CA ALA A 319 8.97 2.52 -5.60
C ALA A 319 9.74 2.47 -6.93
N VAL A 320 9.24 3.22 -7.92
CA VAL A 320 9.92 3.47 -9.21
C VAL A 320 10.25 4.95 -9.38
N ASP A 321 11.19 5.24 -10.27
CA ASP A 321 11.51 6.59 -10.75
C ASP A 321 10.69 6.97 -12.00
N ALA A 322 10.91 8.16 -12.56
CA ALA A 322 10.18 8.63 -13.74
C ALA A 322 10.56 7.91 -15.05
N ASN A 323 11.62 7.09 -15.06
CA ASN A 323 11.90 6.16 -16.16
C ASN A 323 11.10 4.85 -16.04
N GLY A 324 10.35 4.67 -14.95
CA GLY A 324 9.70 3.41 -14.61
C GLY A 324 10.69 2.36 -14.14
N SER A 325 11.88 2.76 -13.69
CA SER A 325 12.89 1.88 -13.13
C SER A 325 12.69 1.75 -11.61
N HIS A 326 12.71 0.53 -11.09
CA HIS A 326 12.70 0.27 -9.66
C HIS A 326 13.89 0.96 -8.98
N LEU A 327 13.64 1.58 -7.83
CA LEU A 327 14.66 2.34 -7.09
C LEU A 327 15.53 1.40 -6.26
N ASP A 328 16.84 1.66 -6.21
CA ASP A 328 17.80 0.80 -5.47
C ASP A 328 17.48 0.71 -3.98
N PHE A 329 16.93 1.77 -3.39
CA PHE A 329 16.48 1.73 -2.01
C PHE A 329 15.20 0.92 -1.79
N SER A 330 14.37 0.72 -2.81
CA SER A 330 13.05 0.12 -2.64
C SER A 330 13.22 -1.36 -2.26
N ASN A 331 12.59 -1.78 -1.16
CA ASN A 331 12.59 -3.20 -0.83
C ASN A 331 11.76 -3.97 -1.85
N SER A 332 12.25 -5.16 -2.22
CA SER A 332 11.66 -6.11 -3.16
C SER A 332 11.34 -7.43 -2.47
N GLY A 333 10.64 -8.34 -3.15
CA GLY A 333 10.17 -9.61 -2.62
C GLY A 333 8.70 -9.85 -2.94
N GLU A 334 7.89 -10.12 -1.93
CA GLU A 334 6.45 -10.30 -2.08
C GLU A 334 5.74 -8.94 -1.97
N ILE A 335 5.88 -8.10 -3.01
CA ILE A 335 5.13 -6.84 -3.15
C ILE A 335 3.98 -7.01 -4.15
N SER A 336 2.92 -6.24 -4.01
CA SER A 336 1.76 -6.32 -4.91
C SER A 336 2.02 -5.60 -6.24
N LEU A 337 2.59 -4.40 -6.18
CA LEU A 337 2.86 -3.53 -7.32
C LEU A 337 3.81 -2.38 -6.93
N THR A 338 4.18 -1.57 -7.92
CA THR A 338 5.02 -0.39 -7.72
C THR A 338 4.31 0.91 -8.11
N ALA A 339 4.80 2.03 -7.57
CA ALA A 339 4.28 3.35 -7.89
C ALA A 339 5.39 4.42 -7.82
N PRO A 340 5.15 5.62 -8.37
CA PRO A 340 6.05 6.77 -8.26
C PRO A 340 6.56 7.00 -6.83
N GLY A 341 7.88 6.97 -6.62
CA GLY A 341 8.47 7.16 -5.29
C GLY A 341 9.74 8.00 -5.22
N LEU A 342 10.12 8.70 -6.30
CA LEU A 342 11.29 9.59 -6.32
C LEU A 342 10.91 11.07 -6.54
N ALA A 343 11.19 11.91 -5.55
CA ALA A 343 11.09 13.36 -5.64
C ALA A 343 9.72 13.88 -6.10
N LEU A 344 8.63 13.36 -5.51
CA LEU A 344 7.28 13.85 -5.74
C LEU A 344 7.09 15.19 -5.01
N THR A 345 6.51 16.19 -5.68
CA THR A 345 6.13 17.42 -5.00
C THR A 345 4.93 17.16 -4.08
N SER A 346 5.08 17.44 -2.79
CA SER A 346 4.04 17.20 -1.79
C SER A 346 3.96 18.32 -0.75
N ALA A 347 2.77 18.53 -0.19
CA ALA A 347 2.56 19.48 0.90
C ALA A 347 3.36 19.09 2.14
N TRP A 348 3.80 20.09 2.89
CA TRP A 348 4.45 19.92 4.19
C TRP A 348 3.75 20.80 5.23
N ILE A 349 4.11 20.68 6.50
CA ILE A 349 3.52 21.53 7.54
C ILE A 349 3.81 23.02 7.30
N GLU A 350 3.03 23.89 7.93
CA GLU A 350 3.20 25.35 7.86
C GLU A 350 3.15 25.92 6.44
N ASN A 351 2.24 25.40 5.60
CA ASN A 351 2.07 25.82 4.20
C ASN A 351 3.33 25.65 3.33
N GLN A 352 4.25 24.77 3.75
CA GLN A 352 5.45 24.45 2.99
C GLN A 352 5.17 23.35 1.94
N THR A 353 6.15 23.13 1.07
CA THR A 353 6.17 22.05 0.08
C THR A 353 7.53 21.35 0.16
N VAL A 354 7.54 20.04 -0.04
CA VAL A 354 8.74 19.20 0.01
C VAL A 354 8.87 18.36 -1.26
N SER A 355 10.11 17.99 -1.59
CA SER A 355 10.40 16.92 -2.54
C SER A 355 10.44 15.60 -1.77
N PHE A 356 9.42 14.77 -1.94
CA PHE A 356 9.18 13.56 -1.14
C PHE A 356 9.63 12.30 -1.88
N THR A 357 10.49 11.51 -1.25
CA THR A 357 11.12 10.31 -1.82
C THR A 357 11.01 9.15 -0.84
N GLY A 358 10.71 7.97 -1.36
CA GLY A 358 10.63 6.73 -0.60
C GLY A 358 9.49 5.84 -1.08
N THR A 359 9.47 4.59 -0.63
CA THR A 359 8.26 3.75 -0.71
C THR A 359 7.11 4.34 0.11
N SER A 360 7.42 5.18 1.10
CA SER A 360 6.48 6.05 1.80
C SER A 360 5.83 7.13 0.92
N ALA A 361 6.43 7.48 -0.23
CA ALA A 361 5.80 8.29 -1.27
C ALA A 361 4.99 7.43 -2.26
N ALA A 362 5.45 6.21 -2.57
CA ALA A 362 4.76 5.31 -3.48
C ALA A 362 3.42 4.77 -2.93
N ALA A 363 3.39 4.35 -1.66
CA ALA A 363 2.17 3.86 -1.00
C ALA A 363 0.97 4.83 -1.10
N PRO A 364 1.10 6.13 -0.76
CA PRO A 364 -0.02 7.07 -0.90
C PRO A 364 -0.43 7.33 -2.35
N VAL A 365 0.45 7.15 -3.35
CA VAL A 365 0.03 7.21 -4.76
C VAL A 365 -0.95 6.07 -5.06
N VAL A 366 -0.67 4.86 -4.58
CA VAL A 366 -1.58 3.72 -4.74
C VAL A 366 -2.88 3.94 -3.97
N THR A 367 -2.81 4.42 -2.72
CA THR A 367 -4.01 4.75 -1.93
C THR A 367 -4.89 5.79 -2.62
N GLY A 368 -4.29 6.88 -3.13
CA GLY A 368 -5.02 7.91 -3.87
C GLY A 368 -5.61 7.39 -5.18
N ALA A 369 -4.88 6.53 -5.90
CA ALA A 369 -5.36 5.87 -7.11
C ALA A 369 -6.57 4.96 -6.82
N LEU A 370 -6.54 4.18 -5.73
CA LEU A 370 -7.68 3.36 -5.32
C LEU A 370 -8.91 4.23 -5.04
N ALA A 371 -8.77 5.30 -4.25
CA ALA A 371 -9.88 6.20 -3.93
C ALA A 371 -10.47 6.87 -5.19
N ALA A 372 -9.61 7.28 -6.13
CA ALA A 372 -10.03 7.80 -7.42
C ALA A 372 -10.83 6.77 -8.23
N VAL A 373 -10.34 5.53 -8.33
CA VAL A 373 -11.03 4.45 -9.07
C VAL A 373 -12.36 4.07 -8.41
N MET A 374 -12.39 3.97 -7.08
CA MET A 374 -13.60 3.67 -6.30
C MET A 374 -14.70 4.70 -6.58
N SER A 375 -14.39 5.99 -6.41
CA SER A 375 -15.35 7.09 -6.58
C SER A 375 -15.81 7.26 -8.03
N THR A 376 -14.87 7.27 -8.99
CA THR A 376 -15.20 7.51 -10.41
C THR A 376 -15.94 6.36 -11.08
N ARG A 377 -15.81 5.14 -10.56
CA ARG A 377 -16.47 3.95 -11.11
C ARG A 377 -17.56 3.37 -10.23
N ASN A 378 -17.73 3.90 -9.03
CA ASN A 378 -18.67 3.39 -8.03
C ASN A 378 -18.47 1.88 -7.77
N VAL A 379 -17.23 1.50 -7.44
CA VAL A 379 -16.82 0.11 -7.15
C VAL A 379 -16.21 0.00 -5.76
N THR A 380 -16.15 -1.23 -5.22
CA THR A 380 -15.52 -1.51 -3.92
C THR A 380 -14.00 -1.32 -3.99
N ALA A 381 -13.34 -1.19 -2.84
CA ALA A 381 -11.88 -1.10 -2.75
C ALA A 381 -11.18 -2.32 -3.37
N ALA A 382 -11.70 -3.53 -3.15
CA ALA A 382 -11.17 -4.76 -3.75
C ALA A 382 -11.28 -4.74 -5.28
N SER A 383 -12.44 -4.37 -5.85
CA SER A 383 -12.60 -4.25 -7.30
C SER A 383 -11.75 -3.12 -7.89
N ALA A 384 -11.54 -2.02 -7.17
CA ALA A 384 -10.63 -0.97 -7.58
C ALA A 384 -9.17 -1.48 -7.65
N LEU A 385 -8.74 -2.28 -6.68
CA LEU A 385 -7.42 -2.92 -6.68
C LEU A 385 -7.27 -3.88 -7.87
N GLU A 386 -8.26 -4.74 -8.13
CA GLU A 386 -8.26 -5.64 -9.29
C GLU A 386 -8.12 -4.86 -10.61
N ILE A 387 -8.89 -3.78 -10.76
CA ILE A 387 -8.82 -2.91 -11.95
C ILE A 387 -7.43 -2.28 -12.08
N LEU A 388 -6.88 -1.75 -10.99
CA LEU A 388 -5.59 -1.06 -11.00
C LEU A 388 -4.45 -2.04 -11.34
N THR A 389 -4.43 -3.21 -10.71
CA THR A 389 -3.47 -4.28 -10.96
C THR A 389 -3.56 -4.80 -12.39
N ALA A 390 -4.78 -5.04 -12.91
CA ALA A 390 -4.96 -5.50 -14.28
C ALA A 390 -4.54 -4.47 -15.35
N GLN A 391 -4.40 -3.19 -14.97
CA GLN A 391 -3.93 -2.11 -15.84
C GLN A 391 -2.50 -1.66 -15.51
N ALA A 392 -1.80 -2.36 -14.64
CA ALA A 392 -0.39 -2.08 -14.38
C ALA A 392 0.44 -2.28 -15.66
N ASN A 393 1.45 -1.42 -15.78
CA ASN A 393 2.43 -1.48 -16.84
C ASN A 393 3.54 -2.43 -16.41
N ASP A 394 3.80 -3.43 -17.24
CA ASP A 394 4.84 -4.42 -16.96
C ASP A 394 6.22 -3.74 -16.95
N GLY A 395 7.10 -4.20 -16.07
CA GLY A 395 8.42 -3.65 -15.82
C GLY A 395 9.28 -4.72 -15.17
N GLY A 396 10.58 -4.72 -15.44
CA GLY A 396 11.45 -5.81 -15.00
C GLY A 396 11.22 -7.09 -15.78
N ALA A 397 11.20 -8.22 -15.07
CA ALA A 397 10.99 -9.53 -15.69
C ALA A 397 9.55 -9.66 -16.20
N PRO A 398 9.27 -10.46 -17.24
CA PRO A 398 7.92 -10.55 -17.78
C PRO A 398 6.88 -11.01 -16.75
N GLY A 399 5.82 -10.22 -16.57
CA GLY A 399 4.71 -10.54 -15.67
C GLY A 399 5.01 -10.20 -14.21
N TYR A 400 4.55 -11.04 -13.28
CA TYR A 400 4.84 -10.79 -11.86
C TYR A 400 6.31 -11.03 -11.57
N ASP A 401 6.96 -10.07 -10.90
CA ASP A 401 8.32 -10.25 -10.40
C ASP A 401 8.55 -9.61 -9.03
N PRO A 402 9.60 -10.00 -8.28
CA PRO A 402 9.83 -9.51 -6.93
C PRO A 402 10.13 -8.00 -6.81
N ALA A 403 10.60 -7.34 -7.87
CA ALA A 403 10.94 -5.92 -7.87
C ALA A 403 9.76 -5.03 -8.27
N TYR A 404 8.92 -5.49 -9.18
CA TYR A 404 7.79 -4.70 -9.70
C TYR A 404 6.42 -5.17 -9.21
N GLY A 405 6.34 -6.34 -8.56
CA GLY A 405 5.07 -6.98 -8.27
C GLY A 405 4.34 -7.24 -9.58
N SER A 406 3.13 -6.72 -9.73
CA SER A 406 2.35 -6.80 -10.98
C SER A 406 2.73 -5.72 -12.01
N GLY A 407 3.73 -4.88 -11.74
CA GLY A 407 4.11 -3.72 -12.56
C GLY A 407 3.88 -2.39 -11.83
N TYR A 408 4.05 -1.27 -12.55
CA TYR A 408 3.75 0.07 -12.03
C TYR A 408 2.39 0.57 -12.50
N ILE A 409 1.68 1.27 -11.62
CA ILE A 409 0.31 1.73 -11.87
C ILE A 409 0.20 2.78 -12.98
N ASP A 410 -0.91 2.76 -13.72
CA ASP A 410 -1.25 3.70 -14.79
C ASP A 410 -2.75 4.02 -14.75
N LEU A 411 -3.09 5.15 -14.12
CA LEU A 411 -4.48 5.60 -13.99
C LEU A 411 -5.07 6.00 -15.34
N GLY A 412 -4.26 6.50 -16.27
CA GLY A 412 -4.71 6.81 -17.63
C GLY A 412 -5.20 5.57 -18.37
N ARG A 413 -4.55 4.41 -18.20
CA ARG A 413 -5.05 3.13 -18.73
C ARG A 413 -6.36 2.73 -18.09
N VAL A 414 -6.51 2.92 -16.77
CA VAL A 414 -7.80 2.72 -16.10
C VAL A 414 -8.87 3.62 -16.71
N GLN A 415 -8.66 4.93 -16.83
CA GLN A 415 -9.64 5.86 -17.41
C GLN A 415 -10.02 5.51 -18.85
N ARG A 416 -9.06 5.02 -19.66
CA ARG A 416 -9.27 4.65 -21.05
C ARG A 416 -10.01 3.32 -21.23
N GLN A 417 -10.15 2.47 -20.21
CA GLN A 417 -10.90 1.23 -20.37
C GLN A 417 -12.32 1.51 -20.90
N GLY A 418 -12.73 0.74 -21.92
CA GLY A 418 -14.02 0.91 -22.59
C GLY A 418 -14.02 1.98 -23.70
N THR A 419 -12.92 2.74 -23.87
CA THR A 419 -12.74 3.61 -25.05
C THR A 419 -12.55 2.73 -26.28
N SER A 420 -13.26 3.00 -27.37
CA SER A 420 -13.04 2.29 -28.64
C SER A 420 -11.81 2.83 -29.35
N ASP A 421 -11.16 1.97 -30.13
CA ASP A 421 -10.11 2.36 -31.09
C ASP A 421 -8.85 2.98 -30.47
N TYR A 422 -8.56 2.73 -29.20
CA TYR A 422 -7.34 3.20 -28.56
C TYR A 422 -6.19 2.20 -28.77
N THR A 423 -5.26 2.53 -29.66
CA THR A 423 -4.10 1.68 -29.98
C THR A 423 -2.85 2.21 -29.27
N ASP A 424 -2.20 1.38 -28.45
CA ASP A 424 -1.00 1.75 -27.69
C ASP A 424 -0.14 0.49 -27.46
N LEU A 425 0.95 0.37 -28.22
CA LEU A 425 1.86 -0.76 -28.19
C LEU A 425 3.21 -0.32 -27.61
N ALA A 426 3.48 -0.75 -26.38
CA ALA A 426 4.68 -0.35 -25.66
C ALA A 426 5.74 -1.46 -25.64
N VAL A 427 7.00 -1.06 -25.67
CA VAL A 427 8.10 -1.91 -25.19
C VAL A 427 8.17 -1.73 -23.68
N ALA A 428 7.66 -2.72 -22.95
CA ALA A 428 7.53 -2.66 -21.50
C ALA A 428 8.89 -2.74 -20.80
N SER A 429 9.73 -3.72 -21.17
CA SER A 429 11.05 -3.91 -20.56
C SER A 429 12.06 -4.56 -21.51
N ASN A 430 13.35 -4.27 -21.30
CA ASN A 430 14.46 -5.11 -21.72
C ASN A 430 15.07 -5.72 -20.45
N TYR A 431 14.69 -6.96 -20.14
CA TYR A 431 15.14 -7.63 -18.93
C TYR A 431 16.34 -8.52 -19.20
N PHE A 432 17.47 -8.20 -18.58
CA PHE A 432 18.72 -8.95 -18.75
C PHE A 432 18.76 -10.13 -17.79
N THR A 433 18.97 -11.32 -18.34
CA THR A 433 19.02 -12.57 -17.57
C THR A 433 19.86 -13.61 -18.31
N VAL A 434 19.79 -14.86 -17.88
CA VAL A 434 20.43 -15.99 -18.54
C VAL A 434 19.42 -17.05 -18.96
N ASP A 435 19.69 -17.73 -20.07
CA ASP A 435 18.90 -18.88 -20.50
C ASP A 435 19.12 -20.12 -19.61
N ALA A 436 18.45 -21.23 -19.93
CA ALA A 436 18.59 -22.50 -19.21
C ALA A 436 20.01 -23.10 -19.26
N GLN A 437 20.84 -22.67 -20.21
CA GLN A 437 22.25 -23.06 -20.36
C GLN A 437 23.21 -22.03 -19.75
N ARG A 438 22.69 -21.00 -19.07
CA ARG A 438 23.42 -19.87 -18.48
C ARG A 438 24.10 -18.96 -19.49
N ASN A 439 23.63 -18.90 -20.73
CA ASN A 439 24.08 -17.90 -21.68
C ASN A 439 23.35 -16.58 -21.45
N PRO A 440 24.03 -15.42 -21.55
CA PRO A 440 23.39 -14.12 -21.46
C PRO A 440 22.30 -13.92 -22.52
N ILE A 441 21.13 -13.48 -22.08
CA ILE A 441 20.00 -13.11 -22.94
C ILE A 441 19.39 -11.79 -22.47
N VAL A 442 18.64 -11.14 -23.36
CA VAL A 442 17.67 -10.12 -23.00
C VAL A 442 16.26 -10.59 -23.37
N GLN A 443 15.36 -10.52 -22.39
CA GLN A 443 13.93 -10.71 -22.57
C GLN A 443 13.31 -9.36 -22.90
N VAL A 444 12.87 -9.19 -24.15
CA VAL A 444 12.20 -7.97 -24.61
C VAL A 444 10.70 -8.17 -24.51
N THR A 445 10.09 -7.48 -23.55
CA THR A 445 8.66 -7.57 -23.27
C THR A 445 7.89 -6.46 -23.98
N VAL A 446 6.83 -6.83 -24.67
CA VAL A 446 5.94 -5.92 -25.40
C VAL A 446 4.54 -6.07 -24.82
N GLN A 447 3.89 -4.95 -24.52
CA GLN A 447 2.57 -4.90 -23.90
C GLN A 447 1.62 -4.07 -24.74
N ASN A 448 0.41 -4.59 -24.95
CA ASN A 448 -0.70 -3.80 -25.47
C ASN A 448 -1.32 -3.01 -24.32
N ARG A 449 -0.97 -1.72 -24.21
CA ARG A 449 -1.48 -0.81 -23.18
C ARG A 449 -2.80 -0.13 -23.60
N GLY A 450 -3.25 -0.38 -24.82
CA GLY A 450 -4.50 0.16 -25.37
C GLY A 450 -5.72 -0.75 -25.19
N THR A 451 -6.80 -0.40 -25.89
CA THR A 451 -8.09 -1.11 -25.89
C THR A 451 -8.38 -1.84 -27.20
N THR A 452 -7.54 -1.64 -28.22
CA THR A 452 -7.64 -2.31 -29.52
C THR A 452 -6.71 -3.52 -29.60
N GLN A 453 -7.14 -4.60 -30.23
CA GLN A 453 -6.28 -5.74 -30.53
C GLN A 453 -5.17 -5.34 -31.50
N ILE A 454 -3.92 -5.65 -31.14
CA ILE A 454 -2.76 -5.42 -32.00
C ILE A 454 -2.56 -6.64 -32.90
N ILE A 455 -2.43 -6.43 -34.20
CA ILE A 455 -2.23 -7.47 -35.19
C ILE A 455 -0.98 -7.15 -36.01
N ASN A 456 -0.11 -8.15 -36.22
CA ASN A 456 1.08 -8.06 -37.07
C ASN A 456 1.96 -6.83 -36.79
N ALA A 457 2.36 -6.63 -35.54
CA ALA A 457 3.21 -5.51 -35.15
C ALA A 457 4.70 -5.92 -35.15
N PRO A 458 5.55 -5.34 -36.02
CA PRO A 458 6.97 -5.62 -36.02
C PRO A 458 7.65 -5.10 -34.75
N VAL A 459 8.61 -5.89 -34.26
CA VAL A 459 9.48 -5.56 -33.14
C VAL A 459 10.91 -5.69 -33.61
N THR A 460 11.72 -4.66 -33.41
CA THR A 460 13.14 -4.67 -33.76
C THR A 460 13.98 -4.52 -32.52
N VAL A 461 14.98 -5.37 -32.34
CA VAL A 461 15.91 -5.33 -31.20
C VAL A 461 17.32 -5.19 -31.74
N ASN A 462 17.95 -4.07 -31.44
CA ASN A 462 19.32 -3.79 -31.81
C ASN A 462 20.23 -4.12 -30.62
N THR A 463 21.17 -5.04 -30.85
CA THR A 463 22.17 -5.49 -29.88
C THR A 463 23.57 -5.33 -30.49
N PRO A 464 24.66 -5.47 -29.71
CA PRO A 464 26.01 -5.52 -30.28
C PRO A 464 26.22 -6.67 -31.27
N SER A 465 25.42 -7.74 -31.18
CA SER A 465 25.44 -8.86 -32.15
C SER A 465 24.70 -8.57 -33.45
N GLY A 466 24.02 -7.42 -33.55
CA GLY A 466 23.27 -6.99 -34.72
C GLY A 466 21.78 -6.78 -34.45
N LEU A 467 21.07 -6.39 -35.52
CA LEU A 467 19.64 -6.14 -35.52
C LEU A 467 18.85 -7.44 -35.68
N GLN A 468 17.96 -7.72 -34.74
CA GLN A 468 16.98 -8.80 -34.83
C GLN A 468 15.59 -8.24 -35.11
N GLN A 469 14.83 -8.90 -35.99
CA GLN A 469 13.46 -8.53 -36.33
C GLN A 469 12.51 -9.66 -35.95
N MET A 470 11.43 -9.28 -35.30
CA MET A 470 10.39 -10.17 -34.78
C MET A 470 9.02 -9.56 -35.09
N ASN A 471 7.96 -10.31 -34.80
CA ASN A 471 6.62 -9.85 -35.07
C ASN A 471 5.65 -10.35 -34.01
N VAL A 472 4.90 -9.42 -33.41
CA VAL A 472 3.73 -9.72 -32.60
C VAL A 472 2.59 -10.04 -33.55
N THR A 473 2.22 -11.32 -33.65
CA THR A 473 1.18 -11.76 -34.60
C THR A 473 -0.21 -11.25 -34.17
N SER A 474 -0.53 -11.40 -32.89
CA SER A 474 -1.77 -10.91 -32.27
C SER A 474 -1.54 -10.67 -30.78
N LEU A 475 -2.00 -9.54 -30.27
CA LEU A 475 -1.94 -9.20 -28.84
C LEU A 475 -3.25 -8.54 -28.40
N PRO A 476 -4.08 -9.21 -27.57
CA PRO A 476 -5.32 -8.62 -27.08
C PRO A 476 -5.04 -7.41 -26.16
N PRO A 477 -6.04 -6.57 -25.87
CA PRO A 477 -5.92 -5.49 -24.88
C PRO A 477 -5.38 -5.98 -23.54
N GLY A 478 -4.39 -5.28 -22.98
CA GLY A 478 -3.68 -5.69 -21.76
C GLY A 478 -2.73 -6.89 -21.94
N GLY A 479 -2.71 -7.53 -23.11
CA GLY A 479 -1.86 -8.68 -23.39
C GLY A 479 -0.37 -8.31 -23.38
N VAL A 480 0.45 -9.28 -22.95
CA VAL A 480 1.90 -9.20 -22.91
C VAL A 480 2.49 -10.34 -23.75
N THR A 481 3.59 -10.06 -24.45
CA THR A 481 4.40 -11.08 -25.13
C THR A 481 5.88 -10.75 -24.96
N THR A 482 6.72 -11.78 -24.89
CA THR A 482 8.16 -11.63 -24.66
C THR A 482 8.95 -12.34 -25.75
N PHE A 483 10.08 -11.75 -26.11
CA PHE A 483 11.04 -12.34 -27.01
C PHE A 483 12.40 -12.49 -26.32
N GLU A 484 13.03 -13.65 -26.46
CA GLU A 484 14.36 -13.90 -25.92
C GLU A 484 15.42 -13.67 -27.01
N ILE A 485 16.37 -12.78 -26.72
CA ILE A 485 17.41 -12.37 -27.65
C ILE A 485 18.76 -12.72 -27.05
N PRO A 486 19.54 -13.62 -27.69
CA PRO A 486 20.88 -13.93 -27.24
C PRO A 486 21.78 -12.69 -27.22
N LEU A 487 22.54 -12.53 -26.14
CA LEU A 487 23.53 -11.48 -26.01
C LEU A 487 24.95 -12.06 -26.09
N PRO A 488 25.90 -11.31 -26.65
CA PRO A 488 27.28 -11.74 -26.67
C PRO A 488 27.88 -11.62 -25.26
N ASN A 489 28.65 -12.61 -24.84
CA ASN A 489 29.41 -12.53 -23.59
C ASN A 489 30.72 -11.76 -23.84
N THR A 490 30.65 -10.42 -23.79
CA THR A 490 31.77 -9.54 -24.18
C THR A 490 32.60 -9.02 -23.01
N GLY A 491 32.15 -9.19 -21.76
CA GLY A 491 32.81 -8.60 -20.60
C GLY A 491 32.79 -7.06 -20.62
N THR A 492 31.93 -6.45 -21.42
CA THR A 492 31.71 -5.00 -21.53
C THR A 492 30.23 -4.70 -21.38
N ASP A 493 29.89 -3.44 -21.15
CA ASP A 493 28.50 -2.99 -21.17
C ASP A 493 27.82 -3.35 -22.49
N VAL A 494 26.57 -3.80 -22.38
CA VAL A 494 25.73 -4.18 -23.52
C VAL A 494 24.53 -3.25 -23.56
N THR A 495 24.50 -2.36 -24.54
CA THR A 495 23.34 -1.53 -24.83
C THR A 495 22.36 -2.27 -25.74
N VAL A 496 21.10 -2.34 -25.32
CA VAL A 496 20.00 -2.90 -26.11
C VAL A 496 18.99 -1.81 -26.41
N GLN A 497 18.65 -1.63 -27.69
CA GLN A 497 17.56 -0.76 -28.12
C GLN A 497 16.46 -1.60 -28.75
N SER A 498 15.28 -1.55 -28.16
CA SER A 498 14.08 -2.25 -28.62
C SER A 498 13.07 -1.25 -29.16
N THR A 499 12.37 -1.61 -30.23
CA THR A 499 11.35 -0.77 -30.84
C THR A 499 10.18 -1.62 -31.32
N ALA A 500 8.96 -1.28 -30.91
CA ALA A 500 7.73 -1.89 -31.37
C ALA A 500 6.91 -0.89 -32.20
N ARG A 501 6.31 -1.34 -33.30
CA ARG A 501 5.47 -0.47 -34.14
C ARG A 501 4.16 -1.15 -34.47
N VAL A 502 3.08 -0.39 -34.41
CA VAL A 502 1.79 -0.81 -34.95
C VAL A 502 1.86 -0.86 -36.49
N SER A 503 1.06 -1.72 -37.11
CA SER A 503 1.02 -1.90 -38.57
C SER A 503 -0.36 -1.61 -39.16
N GLY A 504 -0.51 -1.80 -40.47
CA GLY A 504 -1.83 -1.74 -41.13
C GLY A 504 -2.48 -0.35 -41.20
N GLY A 505 -1.71 0.72 -40.97
CA GLY A 505 -2.24 2.09 -40.96
C GLY A 505 -2.83 2.55 -39.63
N SER A 506 -2.79 1.71 -38.59
CA SER A 506 -3.15 2.11 -37.23
C SER A 506 -2.21 3.19 -36.70
N VAL A 507 -2.75 4.10 -35.89
CA VAL A 507 -1.98 5.17 -35.24
C VAL A 507 -1.83 4.82 -33.76
N ASP A 508 -0.58 4.62 -33.34
CA ASP A 508 -0.24 4.47 -31.94
C ASP A 508 -0.42 5.82 -31.22
N GLN A 509 -1.21 5.82 -30.16
CA GLN A 509 -1.57 7.02 -29.41
C GLN A 509 -0.44 7.47 -28.45
N ASN A 510 0.55 6.61 -28.16
CA ASN A 510 1.66 6.93 -27.28
C ASN A 510 3.00 6.44 -27.82
N VAL A 511 3.42 7.02 -28.95
CA VAL A 511 4.69 6.68 -29.62
C VAL A 511 5.95 6.78 -28.75
N SER A 512 5.91 7.48 -27.61
CA SER A 512 7.07 7.61 -26.72
C SER A 512 7.40 6.33 -25.96
N ASN A 513 6.44 5.41 -25.79
CA ASN A 513 6.67 4.14 -25.09
C ASN A 513 7.02 2.98 -26.05
N ASN A 514 7.04 3.25 -27.36
CA ASN A 514 7.36 2.28 -28.41
C ASN A 514 8.85 1.96 -28.52
N VAL A 515 9.71 2.75 -27.89
CA VAL A 515 11.17 2.61 -27.94
C VAL A 515 11.70 2.55 -26.51
N ARG A 516 12.57 1.58 -26.25
CA ARG A 516 13.25 1.44 -24.96
C ARG A 516 14.73 1.15 -25.17
N VAL A 517 15.59 1.84 -24.42
CA VAL A 517 17.04 1.64 -24.43
C VAL A 517 17.48 1.35 -23.00
N ASP A 518 18.10 0.19 -22.79
CA ASP A 518 18.67 -0.17 -21.49
C ASP A 518 20.12 -0.65 -21.68
N VAL A 519 20.91 -0.51 -20.62
CA VAL A 519 22.31 -0.93 -20.59
C VAL A 519 22.46 -2.03 -19.54
N HIS A 520 22.96 -3.18 -19.96
CA HIS A 520 23.45 -4.19 -19.02
C HIS A 520 24.92 -3.88 -18.74
N PRO A 521 25.29 -3.54 -17.50
CA PRO A 521 26.68 -3.30 -17.16
C PRO A 521 27.51 -4.57 -17.39
N ALA A 522 28.78 -4.40 -17.74
CA ALA A 522 29.73 -5.48 -17.63
C ALA A 522 29.63 -6.07 -16.22
N ALA A 523 29.42 -7.38 -16.10
CA ALA A 523 29.50 -8.02 -14.79
C ALA A 523 30.83 -7.61 -14.16
N GLU A 524 30.80 -6.93 -13.00
CA GLU A 524 32.00 -6.77 -12.20
C GLU A 524 32.55 -8.17 -12.00
N SER A 525 33.76 -8.44 -12.50
CA SER A 525 34.43 -9.70 -12.15
C SER A 525 34.44 -9.78 -10.62
N PRO A 526 34.05 -10.93 -10.06
CA PRO A 526 33.88 -11.07 -8.61
C PRO A 526 35.14 -10.71 -7.80
#